data_AF-A0A352B682-F1
#
_entry.id   AF-A0A352B682-F1
#
_cell.length_a   1.000
_cell.length_b   1.000
_cell.length_c   1.000
_cell.angle_alpha   90.00
_cell.angle_beta   90.00
_cell.angle_gamma   90.00
#
_symmetry.space_group_name_H-M   'P 1'
#
loop_
_entity.id
_entity.type
_entity.pdbx_description
1 polymer ?
#
loop_
_entity_poly.entity_id
_entity_poly.type
_entity_poly.pdbx_seq_one_letter_code
_entity_poly.pdbx_strand_id
1 'polypeptide(L)'
;APVGGAPARPPAKVLPKEAVRLTHLAESLLVRDRHAIALEKLAEAERVAPDFLPAYRLAARIHLATGDAKQAAAAAASCLKVAGADAECLLLAARAQVAEGDEAGARARLASCIDHHPDYAGCLALLGGLEVKAGERATGLDRLARAVALNPLDPEIQEAVGEGRLASGEGEGGAAALRKAVEIRLGGQLGAP
;
A
#
# COMPACT_ATOMS: atom_id res chain seq x y z
N ALA A 1 -47.01 -3.74 -21.97
CA ALA A 1 -45.87 -3.05 -21.32
C ALA A 1 -44.74 -4.05 -21.15
N PRO A 2 -43.58 -3.90 -21.80
CA PRO A 2 -42.48 -4.81 -21.59
C PRO A 2 -41.71 -4.43 -20.31
N VAL A 3 -41.40 -5.45 -19.54
CA VAL A 3 -40.68 -5.44 -18.28
C VAL A 3 -39.27 -4.91 -18.53
N GLY A 4 -38.86 -3.90 -17.77
CA GLY A 4 -37.51 -3.33 -17.81
C GLY A 4 -36.47 -4.41 -17.52
N GLY A 5 -35.69 -4.78 -18.53
CA GLY A 5 -34.54 -5.63 -18.37
C GLY A 5 -33.49 -4.92 -17.51
N ALA A 6 -33.13 -5.52 -16.38
CA ALA A 6 -32.00 -5.08 -15.59
C ALA A 6 -30.74 -5.03 -16.48
N PRO A 7 -29.85 -4.03 -16.29
CA PRO A 7 -28.63 -3.95 -17.08
C PRO A 7 -27.81 -5.22 -16.88
N ALA A 8 -27.42 -5.85 -17.99
CA ALA A 8 -26.55 -7.01 -17.98
C ALA A 8 -25.28 -6.69 -17.19
N ARG A 9 -24.98 -7.50 -16.17
CA ARG A 9 -23.72 -7.43 -15.42
C ARG A 9 -22.58 -7.54 -16.45
N PRO A 10 -21.62 -6.60 -16.48
CA PRO A 10 -20.54 -6.66 -17.46
C PRO A 10 -19.82 -8.01 -17.36
N PRO A 11 -19.39 -8.61 -18.48
CA PRO A 11 -18.72 -9.90 -18.46
C PRO A 11 -17.51 -9.81 -17.54
N ALA A 12 -17.34 -10.79 -16.65
CA ALA A 12 -16.16 -10.89 -15.82
C ALA A 12 -14.93 -10.91 -16.73
N LYS A 13 -14.05 -9.90 -16.61
CA LYS A 13 -12.83 -9.80 -17.40
C LYS A 13 -12.04 -11.08 -17.17
N VAL A 14 -11.84 -11.89 -18.21
CA VAL A 14 -11.12 -13.16 -18.10
C VAL A 14 -9.70 -12.82 -17.65
N LEU A 15 -9.33 -13.26 -16.45
CA LEU A 15 -8.01 -12.98 -15.91
C LEU A 15 -6.93 -13.54 -16.83
N PRO A 16 -5.88 -12.76 -17.14
CA PRO A 16 -4.79 -13.22 -17.98
C PRO A 16 -4.00 -14.31 -17.24
N LYS A 17 -4.39 -15.58 -17.46
CA LYS A 17 -3.89 -16.76 -16.73
C LYS A 17 -2.36 -16.80 -16.66
N GLU A 18 -1.70 -16.39 -17.73
CA GLU A 18 -0.24 -16.32 -17.81
C GLU A 18 0.33 -15.26 -16.88
N ALA A 19 -0.19 -14.04 -16.90
CA ALA A 19 0.26 -12.96 -16.01
C ALA A 19 -0.02 -13.30 -14.54
N VAL A 20 -1.16 -13.93 -14.23
CA VAL A 20 -1.46 -14.45 -12.88
C VAL A 20 -0.40 -15.46 -12.44
N ARG A 21 -0.05 -16.43 -13.30
CA ARG A 21 0.98 -17.43 -12.99
C ARG A 21 2.35 -16.80 -12.75
N LEU A 22 2.73 -15.84 -13.59
CA LEU A 22 4.01 -15.13 -13.48
C LEU A 22 4.08 -14.30 -12.19
N THR A 23 2.99 -13.64 -11.79
CA THR A 23 2.93 -12.89 -10.53
C THR A 23 2.99 -13.81 -9.31
N HIS A 24 2.26 -14.93 -9.28
CA HIS A 24 2.39 -15.91 -8.18
C HIS A 24 3.79 -16.53 -8.13
N LEU A 25 4.44 -16.75 -9.28
CA LEU A 25 5.83 -17.20 -9.31
C LEU A 25 6.76 -16.14 -8.71
N ALA A 26 6.56 -14.86 -9.04
CA ALA A 26 7.29 -13.75 -8.45
C ALA A 26 7.13 -13.74 -6.92
N GLU A 27 5.91 -13.88 -6.39
CA GLU A 27 5.66 -13.98 -4.94
C GLU A 27 6.41 -15.14 -4.29
N SER A 28 6.40 -16.33 -4.91
CA SER A 28 7.17 -17.48 -4.42
C SER A 28 8.69 -17.24 -4.43
N LEU A 29 9.19 -16.41 -5.36
CA LEU A 29 10.59 -16.03 -5.43
C LEU A 29 10.97 -15.04 -4.33
N LEU A 30 10.05 -14.17 -3.88
CA LEU A 30 10.27 -13.26 -2.74
C LEU A 30 10.49 -14.01 -1.43
N VAL A 31 9.77 -15.12 -1.21
CA VAL A 31 9.99 -15.99 -0.04
C VAL A 31 11.41 -16.56 0.00
N ARG A 32 12.09 -16.62 -1.16
CA ARG A 32 13.47 -17.09 -1.32
C ARG A 32 14.48 -15.96 -1.50
N ASP A 33 14.08 -14.72 -1.21
CA ASP A 33 14.90 -13.50 -1.35
C ASP A 33 15.44 -13.27 -2.77
N ARG A 34 14.75 -13.82 -3.79
CA ARG A 34 15.15 -13.71 -5.20
C ARG A 34 14.47 -12.53 -5.88
N HIS A 35 14.69 -11.33 -5.36
CA HIS A 35 14.03 -10.10 -5.81
C HIS A 35 14.26 -9.80 -7.30
N ALA A 36 15.49 -9.95 -7.80
CA ALA A 36 15.80 -9.70 -9.21
C ALA A 36 15.00 -10.62 -10.16
N ILE A 37 14.95 -11.92 -9.87
CA ILE A 37 14.20 -12.89 -10.69
C ILE A 37 12.70 -12.64 -10.57
N ALA A 38 12.20 -12.27 -9.38
CA ALA A 38 10.81 -11.91 -9.20
C ALA A 38 10.43 -10.73 -10.10
N LEU A 39 11.26 -9.67 -10.14
CA LEU A 39 11.05 -8.51 -11.01
C LEU A 39 11.10 -8.87 -12.51
N GLU A 40 11.96 -9.79 -12.93
CA GLU A 40 11.94 -10.30 -14.31
C GLU A 40 10.61 -10.97 -14.65
N LYS A 41 10.07 -11.81 -13.76
CA LYS A 41 8.76 -12.45 -13.99
C LYS A 41 7.62 -11.44 -13.99
N LEU A 42 7.72 -10.38 -13.21
CA LEU A 42 6.74 -9.29 -13.24
C LEU A 42 6.81 -8.50 -14.55
N ALA A 43 8.01 -8.18 -15.05
CA ALA A 43 8.17 -7.55 -16.35
C ALA A 43 7.59 -8.42 -17.48
N GLU A 44 7.74 -9.74 -17.41
CA GLU A 44 7.07 -10.67 -18.33
C GLU A 44 5.54 -10.61 -18.20
N ALA A 45 5.02 -10.56 -16.96
CA ALA A 45 3.58 -10.45 -16.71
C ALA A 45 2.99 -9.15 -17.30
N GLU A 46 3.69 -8.03 -17.11
CA GLU A 46 3.32 -6.72 -17.66
C GLU A 46 3.32 -6.73 -19.20
N ARG A 47 4.28 -7.42 -19.82
CA ARG A 47 4.33 -7.53 -21.29
C ARG A 47 3.19 -8.38 -21.86
N VAL A 48 2.79 -9.42 -21.14
CA VAL A 48 1.70 -10.32 -21.54
C VAL A 48 0.32 -9.71 -21.26
N ALA A 49 0.20 -8.94 -20.19
CA ALA A 49 -1.03 -8.25 -19.80
C ALA A 49 -0.72 -6.84 -19.26
N PRO A 50 -0.63 -5.82 -20.14
CA PRO A 50 -0.27 -4.45 -19.76
C PRO A 50 -1.28 -3.74 -18.85
N ASP A 51 -2.46 -4.31 -18.64
CA ASP A 51 -3.50 -3.80 -17.75
C ASP A 51 -3.62 -4.62 -16.44
N PHE A 52 -2.70 -5.55 -16.19
CA PHE A 52 -2.72 -6.42 -15.03
C PHE A 52 -2.08 -5.74 -13.80
N LEU A 53 -2.91 -5.03 -13.04
CA LEU A 53 -2.52 -4.27 -11.85
C LEU A 53 -1.67 -5.02 -10.81
N PRO A 54 -1.94 -6.31 -10.49
CA PRO A 54 -1.16 -7.01 -9.48
C PRO A 54 0.34 -7.05 -9.78
N ALA A 55 0.73 -7.09 -11.07
CA ALA A 55 2.14 -7.10 -11.44
C ALA A 55 2.84 -5.77 -11.08
N TYR A 56 2.25 -4.65 -11.48
CA TYR A 56 2.78 -3.31 -11.17
C TYR A 56 2.83 -3.03 -9.67
N ARG A 57 1.80 -3.44 -8.92
CA ARG A 57 1.74 -3.28 -7.46
C ARG A 57 2.83 -4.08 -6.78
N LEU A 58 3.02 -5.34 -7.16
CA LEU A 58 4.05 -6.18 -6.57
C LEU A 58 5.45 -5.65 -6.93
N ALA A 59 5.67 -5.20 -8.16
CA ALA A 59 6.95 -4.60 -8.57
C ALA A 59 7.27 -3.35 -7.74
N ALA A 60 6.30 -2.44 -7.55
CA ALA A 60 6.47 -1.27 -6.71
C ALA A 60 6.80 -1.63 -5.25
N ARG A 61 6.11 -2.63 -4.69
CA ARG A 61 6.39 -3.12 -3.33
C ARG A 61 7.80 -3.70 -3.18
N ILE A 62 8.25 -4.49 -4.16
CA ILE A 62 9.61 -5.05 -4.16
C ILE A 62 10.63 -3.92 -4.20
N HIS A 63 10.48 -2.95 -5.12
CA HIS A 63 11.39 -1.82 -5.22
C HIS A 63 11.42 -0.95 -3.96
N LEU A 64 10.27 -0.74 -3.30
CA LEU A 64 10.23 -0.07 -2.00
C LEU A 64 11.01 -0.85 -0.93
N ALA A 65 10.85 -2.18 -0.90
CA ALA A 65 11.53 -3.04 0.06
C ALA A 65 13.05 -3.13 -0.19
N THR A 66 13.49 -3.02 -1.45
CA THR A 66 14.92 -3.03 -1.81
C THR A 66 15.58 -1.65 -1.79
N GLY A 67 14.81 -0.59 -1.52
CA GLY A 67 15.31 0.80 -1.50
C GLY A 67 15.46 1.45 -2.87
N ASP A 68 14.97 0.82 -3.93
CA ASP A 68 15.00 1.32 -5.30
C ASP A 68 13.86 2.34 -5.55
N ALA A 69 13.90 3.47 -4.86
CA ALA A 69 12.80 4.44 -4.82
C ALA A 69 12.36 4.94 -6.22
N LYS A 70 13.32 5.12 -7.15
CA LYS A 70 13.02 5.54 -8.53
C LYS A 70 12.22 4.49 -9.31
N GLN A 71 12.60 3.23 -9.15
CA GLN A 71 11.92 2.12 -9.81
C GLN A 71 10.56 1.86 -9.16
N ALA A 72 10.44 2.06 -7.84
CA ALA A 72 9.15 2.05 -7.16
C ALA A 72 8.21 3.13 -7.70
N ALA A 73 8.70 4.36 -7.88
CA ALA A 73 7.94 5.46 -8.45
C ALA A 73 7.50 5.15 -9.89
N ALA A 74 8.38 4.57 -10.71
CA ALA A 74 8.05 4.16 -12.08
C ALA A 74 6.97 3.07 -12.11
N ALA A 75 7.09 2.03 -11.29
CA ALA A 75 6.09 0.96 -11.19
C ALA A 75 4.73 1.48 -10.67
N ALA A 76 4.74 2.35 -9.67
CA ALA A 76 3.53 2.99 -9.15
C ALA A 76 2.87 3.93 -10.17
N ALA A 77 3.67 4.66 -10.97
CA ALA A 77 3.15 5.48 -12.07
C ALA A 77 2.46 4.62 -13.15
N SER A 78 3.04 3.46 -13.50
CA SER A 78 2.39 2.49 -14.38
C SER A 78 1.08 1.95 -13.78
N CYS A 79 1.07 1.63 -12.48
CA CYS A 79 -0.13 1.23 -11.75
C CYS A 79 -1.25 2.28 -11.88
N LEU A 80 -0.93 3.55 -11.62
CA LEU A 80 -1.87 4.67 -11.71
C LEU A 80 -2.35 4.94 -13.15
N LYS A 81 -1.50 4.72 -14.15
CA LYS A 81 -1.89 4.86 -15.56
C LYS A 81 -2.98 3.85 -15.95
N VAL A 82 -2.94 2.65 -15.36
CA VAL A 82 -3.91 1.58 -15.64
C VAL A 82 -5.16 1.72 -14.77
N ALA A 83 -5.01 2.04 -13.48
CA ALA A 83 -6.11 2.04 -12.51
C ALA A 83 -6.72 3.42 -12.20
N GLY A 84 -6.10 4.51 -12.65
CA GLY A 84 -6.49 5.85 -12.26
C GLY A 84 -6.28 6.08 -10.76
N ALA A 85 -7.34 6.53 -10.06
CA ALA A 85 -7.32 6.85 -8.64
C ALA A 85 -7.50 5.61 -7.74
N ASP A 86 -6.83 4.51 -8.04
CA ASP A 86 -6.85 3.32 -7.18
C ASP A 86 -6.04 3.56 -5.90
N ALA A 87 -6.61 3.18 -4.75
CA ALA A 87 -6.06 3.49 -3.44
C ALA A 87 -4.67 2.87 -3.20
N GLU A 88 -4.46 1.62 -3.62
CA GLU A 88 -3.18 0.93 -3.44
C GLU A 88 -2.11 1.53 -4.36
N CYS A 89 -2.44 1.81 -5.63
CA CYS A 89 -1.53 2.51 -6.53
C CYS A 89 -1.14 3.90 -6.01
N LEU A 90 -2.10 4.67 -5.46
CA LEU A 90 -1.83 5.98 -4.87
C LEU A 90 -0.96 5.88 -3.63
N LEU A 91 -1.21 4.91 -2.75
CA LEU A 91 -0.37 4.65 -1.57
C LEU A 91 1.06 4.27 -1.98
N LEU A 92 1.23 3.39 -2.96
CA LEU A 92 2.55 2.97 -3.44
C LEU A 92 3.32 4.14 -4.06
N ALA A 93 2.64 4.99 -4.84
CA ALA A 93 3.23 6.21 -5.38
C ALA A 93 3.67 7.16 -4.25
N ALA A 94 2.81 7.37 -3.25
CA ALA A 94 3.15 8.21 -2.11
C ALA A 94 4.35 7.68 -1.33
N ARG A 95 4.44 6.36 -1.08
CA ARG A 95 5.59 5.73 -0.42
C ARG A 95 6.88 5.92 -1.22
N ALA A 96 6.81 5.75 -2.53
CA ALA A 96 7.97 5.97 -3.40
C ALA A 96 8.44 7.42 -3.33
N GLN A 97 7.51 8.38 -3.37
CA GLN A 97 7.82 9.80 -3.25
C GLN A 97 8.42 10.16 -1.88
N VAL A 98 7.91 9.59 -0.78
CA VAL A 98 8.55 9.75 0.54
C VAL A 98 9.98 9.22 0.53
N ALA A 99 10.22 8.05 -0.07
CA ALA A 99 11.55 7.46 -0.17
C ALA A 99 12.50 8.28 -1.07
N GLU A 100 11.96 9.01 -2.06
CA GLU A 100 12.71 9.95 -2.89
C GLU A 100 12.92 11.32 -2.22
N GLY A 101 12.27 11.59 -1.09
CA GLY A 101 12.28 12.89 -0.42
C GLY A 101 11.27 13.91 -0.96
N ASP A 102 10.40 13.50 -1.89
CA ASP A 102 9.27 14.31 -2.41
C ASP A 102 8.06 14.22 -1.46
N GLU A 103 8.17 14.81 -0.26
CA GLU A 103 7.07 14.79 0.71
C GLU A 103 5.83 15.55 0.18
N ALA A 104 6.03 16.64 -0.55
CA ALA A 104 4.94 17.43 -1.11
C ALA A 104 4.10 16.62 -2.10
N GLY A 105 4.76 15.90 -3.02
CA GLY A 105 4.10 15.00 -3.95
C GLY A 105 3.41 13.84 -3.23
N ALA A 106 4.05 13.25 -2.22
CA ALA A 106 3.45 12.18 -1.42
C ALA A 106 2.14 12.63 -0.74
N ARG A 107 2.14 13.81 -0.11
CA ARG A 107 0.94 14.41 0.50
C ARG A 107 -0.17 14.62 -0.52
N ALA A 108 0.15 15.10 -1.72
CA ALA A 108 -0.85 15.27 -2.79
C ALA A 108 -1.47 13.94 -3.22
N ARG A 109 -0.67 12.87 -3.35
CA ARG A 109 -1.18 11.52 -3.65
C ARG A 109 -2.08 10.97 -2.54
N LEU A 110 -1.70 11.19 -1.29
CA LEU A 110 -2.45 10.72 -0.13
C LEU A 110 -3.76 11.48 0.05
N ALA A 111 -3.76 12.79 -0.19
CA ALA A 111 -4.99 13.60 -0.23
C ALA A 111 -5.95 13.05 -1.30
N SER A 112 -5.47 12.84 -2.52
CA SER A 112 -6.28 12.22 -3.59
C SER A 112 -6.78 10.82 -3.21
N CYS A 113 -5.95 10.02 -2.54
CA CYS A 113 -6.36 8.71 -2.04
C CYS A 113 -7.52 8.82 -1.04
N ILE A 114 -7.45 9.74 -0.09
CA ILE A 114 -8.50 9.96 0.92
C ILE A 114 -9.76 10.58 0.30
N ASP A 115 -9.63 11.44 -0.69
CA ASP A 115 -10.77 12.03 -1.40
C ASP A 115 -11.58 10.97 -2.16
N HIS A 116 -10.91 9.99 -2.77
CA HIS A 116 -11.56 8.90 -3.51
C HIS A 116 -11.89 7.68 -2.64
N HIS A 117 -11.11 7.42 -1.60
CA HIS A 117 -11.17 6.25 -0.72
C HIS A 117 -10.98 6.67 0.75
N PRO A 118 -11.98 7.32 1.36
CA PRO A 118 -11.85 7.96 2.67
C PRO A 118 -11.53 7.00 3.82
N ASP A 119 -11.77 5.71 3.64
CA ASP A 119 -11.54 4.64 4.61
C ASP A 119 -10.36 3.72 4.24
N TYR A 120 -9.50 4.15 3.31
CA TYR A 120 -8.29 3.40 3.00
C TYR A 120 -7.21 3.64 4.07
N ALA A 121 -7.18 2.73 5.05
CA ALA A 121 -6.39 2.85 6.28
C ALA A 121 -4.90 3.16 6.03
N GLY A 122 -4.29 2.57 5.00
CA GLY A 122 -2.88 2.82 4.67
C GLY A 122 -2.59 4.26 4.23
N CYS A 123 -3.52 4.91 3.52
CA CYS A 123 -3.36 6.32 3.13
C CYS A 123 -3.55 7.26 4.32
N LEU A 124 -4.52 6.98 5.18
CA LEU A 124 -4.70 7.70 6.44
C LEU A 124 -3.47 7.59 7.34
N ALA A 125 -2.90 6.39 7.47
CA ALA A 125 -1.73 6.15 8.30
C ALA A 125 -0.49 6.89 7.80
N LEU A 126 -0.19 6.80 6.50
CA LEU A 126 0.98 7.47 5.93
C LEU A 126 0.85 8.99 6.00
N LEU A 127 -0.32 9.54 5.66
CA LEU A 127 -0.52 11.00 5.75
C LEU A 127 -0.46 11.49 7.19
N GLY A 128 -1.13 10.78 8.11
CA GLY A 128 -1.09 11.14 9.53
C GLY A 128 0.32 11.12 10.10
N GLY A 129 1.14 10.13 9.73
CA GLY A 129 2.56 10.09 10.10
C GLY A 129 3.38 11.28 9.57
N LEU A 130 3.18 11.67 8.30
CA LEU A 130 3.83 12.84 7.71
C LEU A 130 3.42 14.15 8.41
N GLU A 131 2.13 14.29 8.71
CA GLU A 131 1.59 15.47 9.41
C GLU A 131 2.13 15.60 10.83
N VAL A 132 2.20 14.51 11.59
CA VAL A 132 2.81 14.55 12.93
C VAL A 132 4.29 14.96 12.84
N LYS A 133 5.04 14.41 11.87
CA LYS A 133 6.45 14.78 11.64
C LYS A 133 6.61 16.27 11.29
N ALA A 134 5.65 16.85 10.58
CA ALA A 134 5.61 18.28 10.27
C ALA A 134 5.10 19.18 11.42
N GLY A 135 4.71 18.61 12.56
CA GLY A 135 4.20 19.35 13.72
C GLY A 135 2.69 19.58 13.70
N GLU A 136 1.97 19.09 12.70
CA GLU A 136 0.51 19.11 12.56
C GLU A 136 -0.13 18.00 13.43
N ARG A 137 0.29 17.91 14.70
CA ARG A 137 0.07 16.75 15.58
C ARG A 137 -1.40 16.39 15.74
N ALA A 138 -2.28 17.37 15.96
CA ALA A 138 -3.70 17.11 16.19
C ALA A 138 -4.35 16.42 14.98
N THR A 139 -4.12 16.97 13.78
CA THR A 139 -4.67 16.41 12.54
C THR A 139 -4.05 15.06 12.19
N GLY A 140 -2.74 14.91 12.40
CA GLY A 140 -2.03 13.66 12.16
C GLY A 140 -2.49 12.54 13.09
N LEU A 141 -2.67 12.83 14.38
CA LEU A 141 -3.17 11.86 15.35
C LEU A 141 -4.63 11.45 15.10
N ASP A 142 -5.49 12.36 14.65
CA ASP A 142 -6.86 12.03 14.23
C ASP A 142 -6.86 11.03 13.07
N ARG A 143 -6.05 11.28 12.03
CA ARG A 143 -5.91 10.34 10.90
C ARG A 143 -5.36 8.99 11.33
N LEU A 144 -4.36 8.96 12.19
CA LEU A 144 -3.79 7.73 12.74
C LEU A 144 -4.82 6.95 13.58
N ALA A 145 -5.64 7.65 14.37
CA ALA A 145 -6.73 7.04 15.13
C ALA A 145 -7.78 6.41 14.21
N ARG A 146 -8.14 7.07 13.11
CA ARG A 146 -9.02 6.49 12.09
C ARG A 146 -8.38 5.28 11.40
N ALA A 147 -7.11 5.37 11.01
CA ALA A 147 -6.39 4.29 10.34
C ALA A 147 -6.37 3.01 11.19
N VAL A 148 -6.06 3.12 12.47
CA VAL A 148 -6.01 1.96 13.38
C VAL A 148 -7.38 1.41 13.73
N ALA A 149 -8.42 2.24 13.74
CA ALA A 149 -9.80 1.77 13.88
C ALA A 149 -10.24 0.93 12.68
N LEU A 150 -9.81 1.30 11.47
CA LEU A 150 -10.12 0.59 10.23
C LEU A 150 -9.34 -0.71 10.09
N ASN A 151 -8.06 -0.73 10.45
CA ASN A 151 -7.25 -1.95 10.38
C ASN A 151 -6.33 -2.08 11.62
N PRO A 152 -6.87 -2.62 12.73
CA PRO A 152 -6.14 -2.71 14.00
C PRO A 152 -5.07 -3.80 14.04
N LEU A 153 -5.02 -4.68 13.03
CA LEU A 153 -4.08 -5.80 12.92
C LEU A 153 -3.00 -5.56 11.86
N ASP A 154 -2.92 -4.35 11.31
CA ASP A 154 -1.82 -3.97 10.43
C ASP A 154 -0.62 -3.50 11.25
N PRO A 155 0.54 -4.18 11.15
CA PRO A 155 1.72 -3.81 11.91
C PRO A 155 2.27 -2.44 11.50
N GLU A 156 2.16 -2.04 10.23
CA GLU A 156 2.65 -0.74 9.76
C GLU A 156 1.78 0.41 10.28
N ILE A 157 0.47 0.19 10.42
CA ILE A 157 -0.43 1.19 11.01
C ILE A 157 -0.18 1.30 12.52
N GLN A 158 0.00 0.18 13.23
CA GLN A 158 0.37 0.22 14.65
C GLN A 158 1.70 0.94 14.87
N GLU A 159 2.65 0.75 13.95
CA GLU A 159 3.94 1.46 13.96
C GLU A 159 3.76 2.97 13.78
N ALA A 160 2.99 3.39 12.77
CA ALA A 160 2.69 4.81 12.54
C ALA A 160 1.96 5.48 13.72
N VAL A 161 1.01 4.78 14.36
CA VAL A 161 0.34 5.26 15.59
C VAL A 161 1.35 5.40 16.73
N GLY A 162 2.23 4.40 16.89
CA GLY A 162 3.27 4.40 17.90
C GLY A 162 4.21 5.59 17.78
N GLU A 163 4.76 5.78 16.58
CA GLU A 163 5.63 6.92 16.25
C GLU A 163 4.91 8.26 16.44
N GLY A 164 3.67 8.37 15.93
CA GLY A 164 2.89 9.59 16.02
C GLY A 164 2.60 10.03 17.46
N ARG A 165 2.26 9.07 18.33
CA ARG A 165 2.04 9.31 19.75
C ARG A 165 3.32 9.68 20.49
N LEU A 166 4.43 8.99 20.22
CA LEU A 166 5.73 9.33 20.79
C LEU A 166 6.17 10.76 20.43
N ALA A 167 6.04 11.14 19.16
CA ALA A 167 6.34 12.48 18.68
C ALA A 167 5.41 13.57 19.26
N SER A 168 4.28 13.16 19.85
CA SER A 168 3.31 14.03 20.50
C SER A 168 3.40 14.02 22.03
N GLY A 169 4.34 13.28 22.62
CA GLY A 169 4.53 13.18 24.07
C GLY A 169 3.67 12.12 24.76
N GLU A 170 2.87 11.36 24.02
CA GLU A 170 2.03 10.27 24.52
C GLU A 170 2.84 8.97 24.66
N GLY A 171 3.85 8.99 25.54
CA GLY A 171 4.86 7.94 25.67
C GLY A 171 4.31 6.52 25.87
N GLU A 172 3.42 6.34 26.85
CA GLU A 172 2.84 5.03 27.16
C GLU A 172 1.99 4.49 26.00
N GLY A 173 1.14 5.35 25.44
CA GLY A 173 0.25 5.01 24.33
C GLY A 173 1.02 4.69 23.04
N GLY A 174 2.15 5.38 22.81
CA GLY A 174 3.03 5.13 21.67
C GLY A 174 3.80 3.82 21.83
N ALA A 175 4.38 3.57 23.00
CA ALA A 175 5.08 2.33 23.29
C ALA A 175 4.17 1.09 23.22
N ALA A 176 2.90 1.23 23.64
CA ALA A 176 1.90 0.16 23.52
C ALA A 176 1.59 -0.19 22.06
N ALA A 177 1.42 0.81 21.19
CA ALA A 177 1.17 0.57 19.76
C ALA A 177 2.39 -0.08 19.07
N LEU A 178 3.62 0.36 19.37
CA LEU A 178 4.83 -0.26 18.84
C LEU A 178 4.99 -1.73 19.29
N ARG A 179 4.70 -2.03 20.56
CA ARG A 179 4.70 -3.43 21.05
C ARG A 179 3.72 -4.27 20.26
N LYS A 180 2.51 -3.77 20.04
CA LYS A 180 1.50 -4.46 19.24
C LYS A 180 1.95 -4.68 17.79
N ALA A 181 2.62 -3.70 17.16
CA ALA A 181 3.18 -3.87 15.82
C ALA A 181 4.18 -5.05 15.76
N VAL A 182 5.06 -5.15 16.76
CA VAL A 182 6.02 -6.26 16.89
C VAL A 182 5.31 -7.59 17.14
N GLU A 183 4.34 -7.63 18.05
CA GLU A 183 3.54 -8.82 18.35
C GLU A 183 2.80 -9.34 17.11
N ILE A 184 2.24 -8.45 16.27
CA ILE A 184 1.58 -8.83 15.02
C ILE A 184 2.61 -9.44 14.05
N ARG A 185 3.76 -8.78 13.88
CA ARG A 185 4.81 -9.24 12.96
C ARG A 185 5.37 -10.62 13.37
N LEU A 186 5.59 -10.82 14.68
CA LEU A 186 6.07 -12.09 15.24
C LEU A 186 4.97 -13.14 15.30
N GLY A 187 3.73 -12.77 15.62
CA GLY A 187 2.56 -13.66 15.63
C GLY A 187 2.22 -14.18 14.24
N GLY A 188 2.44 -13.37 13.19
CA GLY A 188 2.37 -13.81 11.79
C GLY A 188 3.53 -14.73 11.37
N GLN A 189 4.68 -14.67 12.06
CA GLN A 189 5.80 -15.61 11.88
C GLN A 189 5.65 -16.89 12.71
N LEU A 190 4.77 -16.89 13.73
CA LEU A 190 4.59 -17.97 14.71
C LEU A 190 3.20 -18.63 14.66
N GLY A 191 2.33 -18.30 13.71
CA GLY A 191 1.06 -18.99 13.46
C GLY A 191 1.17 -19.90 12.23
N ALA A 192 0.95 -21.21 12.29
CA ALA A 192 0.18 -22.04 13.22
C ALA A 192 0.89 -23.37 13.52
N PRO A 193 0.45 -24.17 14.52
CA PRO A 193 0.72 -25.62 14.53
C PRO A 193 0.21 -26.30 13.25
#